data_AF-A0A967GIX7-F1
#
_entry.id   AF-A0A967GIX7-F1
#
_cell.length_a   1.000
_cell.length_b   1.000
_cell.length_c   1.000
_cell.angle_alpha   90.00
_cell.angle_beta   90.00
_cell.angle_gamma   90.00
#
_symmetry.space_group_name_H-M   'P 1'
#
loop_
_entity.id
_entity.type
_entity.pdbx_description
1 polymer ?
#
loop_
_entity_poly.entity_id
_entity_poly.type
_entity_poly.pdbx_seq_one_letter_code
_entity_poly.pdbx_strand_id
1 'polypeptide(L)'
;MRQAMLEWGRLQWPANAPRSIGALARRVSAPLADELSRLSRAAYGGDAVSWDGQALAKSLRSFAVLDDSDEDTARDPLPPLMPQT
;
A
#
# COMPACT_ATOMS: atom_id res chain seq x y z
N MET A 1 -10.34 -2.14 -12.09
CA MET A 1 -9.37 -2.76 -11.16
C MET A 1 -8.89 -1.80 -10.06
N ARG A 2 -8.29 -0.66 -10.41
CA ARG A 2 -7.71 0.30 -9.44
C ARG A 2 -8.71 0.74 -8.35
N GLN A 3 -9.91 1.17 -8.73
CA GLN A 3 -10.92 1.61 -7.76
C GLN A 3 -11.37 0.47 -6.84
N ALA A 4 -11.61 -0.74 -7.38
CA ALA A 4 -12.01 -1.90 -6.59
C ALA A 4 -10.96 -2.27 -5.51
N MET A 5 -9.67 -2.13 -5.82
CA MET A 5 -8.59 -2.35 -4.84
C MET A 5 -8.54 -1.28 -3.75
N LEU A 6 -8.83 -0.02 -4.09
CA LEU A 6 -8.93 1.06 -3.09
C LEU A 6 -10.16 0.91 -2.20
N GLU A 7 -11.29 0.51 -2.77
CA GLU A 7 -12.51 0.21 -2.01
C GLU A 7 -12.30 -0.98 -1.08
N TRP A 8 -11.62 -2.04 -1.54
CA TRP A 8 -11.20 -3.13 -0.65
C TRP A 8 -10.26 -2.62 0.46
N GLY A 9 -9.30 -1.76 0.13
CA GLY A 9 -8.43 -1.13 1.13
C GLY A 9 -9.20 -0.29 2.16
N ARG A 10 -10.32 0.34 1.78
CA ARG A 10 -11.21 1.05 2.72
C ARG A 10 -11.96 0.11 3.64
N LEU A 11 -12.34 -1.08 3.15
CA LEU A 11 -12.97 -2.12 3.97
C LEU A 11 -11.98 -2.71 4.98
N GLN A 12 -10.74 -2.96 4.55
CA GLN A 12 -9.72 -3.58 5.39
C GLN A 12 -9.10 -2.59 6.39
N TRP A 13 -8.90 -1.32 6.01
CA TRP A 13 -8.33 -0.28 6.86
C TRP A 13 -9.26 0.94 6.94
N PRO A 14 -10.39 0.86 7.64
CA PRO A 14 -11.37 1.96 7.71
C PRO A 14 -10.80 3.22 8.37
N ALA A 15 -9.94 3.06 9.39
CA ALA A 15 -9.31 4.18 10.11
C ALA A 15 -8.16 4.84 9.33
N ASN A 16 -7.44 4.08 8.50
CA ASN A 16 -6.27 4.57 7.77
C ASN A 16 -6.31 4.04 6.34
N ALA A 17 -7.32 4.40 5.55
CA ALA A 17 -7.50 3.83 4.23
C ALA A 17 -6.34 4.19 3.26
N PRO A 18 -5.78 3.21 2.54
CA PRO A 18 -4.70 3.46 1.59
C PRO A 18 -5.19 4.35 0.45
N ARG A 19 -4.45 5.44 0.15
CA ARG A 19 -4.80 6.44 -0.87
C ARG A 19 -4.35 6.06 -2.29
N SER A 20 -3.54 5.02 -2.43
CA SER A 20 -3.00 4.57 -3.72
C SER A 20 -2.71 3.06 -3.72
N ILE A 21 -2.60 2.48 -4.91
CA ILE A 21 -2.23 1.06 -5.09
C ILE A 21 -0.83 0.80 -4.53
N GLY A 22 0.12 1.73 -4.69
CA GLY A 22 1.44 1.63 -4.07
C GLY A 22 1.38 1.64 -2.54
N ALA A 23 0.48 2.42 -1.93
CA ALA A 23 0.28 2.38 -0.47
C ALA A 23 -0.33 1.05 -0.02
N LEU A 24 -1.25 0.48 -0.80
CA LEU A 24 -1.82 -0.85 -0.56
C LEU A 24 -0.74 -1.95 -0.62
N ALA A 25 0.16 -1.88 -1.60
CA ALA A 25 1.25 -2.84 -1.80
C ALA A 25 2.17 -2.98 -0.57
N ARG A 26 2.34 -1.90 0.21
CA ARG A 26 3.17 -1.89 1.42
C ARG A 26 2.52 -2.57 2.62
N ARG A 27 1.20 -2.82 2.58
CA ARG A 27 0.43 -3.37 3.69
C ARG A 27 -0.01 -4.82 3.48
N VAL A 28 0.46 -5.44 2.41
CA VAL A 28 0.21 -6.85 2.12
C VAL A 28 1.54 -7.54 1.94
N SER A 29 1.58 -8.84 2.21
CA SER A 29 2.79 -9.63 2.01
C SER A 29 3.02 -9.95 0.52
N ALA A 30 4.25 -10.33 0.19
CA ALA A 30 4.51 -11.07 -1.05
C ALA A 30 3.67 -12.37 -1.05
N PRO A 31 3.18 -12.81 -2.23
CA PRO A 31 3.46 -12.33 -3.58
C PRO A 31 2.55 -11.19 -4.08
N LEU A 32 1.57 -10.74 -3.29
CA LEU A 32 0.63 -9.69 -3.72
C LEU A 32 1.27 -8.30 -3.74
N ALA A 33 2.17 -8.01 -2.79
CA ALA A 33 2.91 -6.75 -2.71
C ALA A 33 3.66 -6.42 -4.00
N ASP A 34 4.36 -7.40 -4.56
CA ASP A 34 5.12 -7.27 -5.82
C ASP A 34 4.23 -6.96 -7.00
N GLU A 35 3.11 -7.68 -7.14
CA GLU A 35 2.17 -7.50 -8.24
C GLU A 35 1.45 -6.15 -8.16
N LEU A 36 1.10 -5.68 -6.96
CA LEU A 36 0.54 -4.33 -6.76
C LEU A 36 1.57 -3.24 -7.05
N SER A 37 2.83 -3.46 -6.72
CA SER A 37 3.92 -2.53 -7.05
C SER A 37 4.16 -2.44 -8.56
N ARG A 38 4.13 -3.57 -9.27
CA ARG A 38 4.19 -3.64 -10.73
C ARG A 38 3.00 -2.94 -11.38
N LEU A 39 1.79 -3.19 -10.89
CA LEU A 39 0.58 -2.48 -11.34
C LEU A 39 0.70 -0.98 -11.10
N SER A 40 1.19 -0.55 -9.93
CA SER A 40 1.39 0.88 -9.64
C SER A 40 2.39 1.49 -10.62
N ARG A 41 3.49 0.80 -10.95
CA ARG A 41 4.47 1.26 -11.93
C ARG A 41 3.90 1.29 -13.35
N ALA A 42 3.13 0.30 -13.77
CA ALA A 42 2.50 0.28 -15.10
C ALA A 42 1.37 1.32 -15.23
N ALA A 43 0.69 1.66 -14.14
CA ALA A 43 -0.40 2.63 -14.13
C ALA A 43 0.08 4.09 -14.05
N TYR A 44 1.25 4.34 -13.48
CA TYR A 44 1.77 5.69 -13.20
C TYR A 44 3.11 6.01 -13.85
N GLY A 45 3.94 4.99 -14.10
CA GLY A 45 5.14 5.12 -14.89
C GLY A 45 4.77 5.03 -16.36
N GLY A 46 5.31 5.93 -17.18
CA GLY A 46 5.21 5.84 -18.64
C GLY A 46 5.93 4.63 -19.23
N ASP A 47 6.53 3.77 -18.39
CA ASP A 47 7.10 2.50 -18.76
C ASP A 47 5.98 1.52 -19.10
N ALA A 48 5.93 1.11 -20.37
CA ALA A 48 5.03 0.08 -20.88
C ALA A 48 5.41 -1.31 -20.36
N VAL A 49 5.52 -1.47 -19.04
CA VAL A 49 5.66 -2.76 -18.39
C VAL A 49 4.35 -3.51 -18.62
N SER A 50 4.44 -4.60 -19.39
CA SER A 50 3.36 -5.55 -19.57
C SER A 50 2.97 -6.13 -18.21
N TRP A 51 1.89 -5.63 -17.65
CA TRP A 51 1.34 -6.09 -16.38
C TRP A 51 0.34 -7.22 -16.63
N ASP A 52 0.54 -8.36 -15.98
CA ASP A 52 -0.33 -9.53 -16.10
C ASP A 52 -1.37 -9.56 -14.96
N GLY A 53 -2.62 -9.25 -15.31
CA GLY A 53 -3.75 -9.31 -14.37
C GLY A 53 -4.04 -10.70 -13.81
N GLN A 54 -3.62 -11.77 -14.51
CA GLN A 54 -3.81 -13.14 -14.05
C GLN A 54 -2.83 -13.49 -12.92
N ALA A 55 -1.60 -12.97 -12.99
CA ALA A 55 -0.63 -13.09 -11.91
C ALA A 55 -1.15 -12.40 -10.63
N LEU A 56 -1.71 -11.20 -10.75
CA LEU A 56 -2.35 -10.50 -9.61
C LEU A 56 -3.51 -11.32 -9.02
N ALA A 57 -4.39 -11.85 -9.85
CA ALA A 57 -5.53 -12.67 -9.39
C ALA A 57 -5.09 -13.95 -8.67
N LYS A 58 -3.96 -14.53 -9.07
CA LYS A 58 -3.37 -15.68 -8.37
C LYS A 58 -2.80 -15.27 -7.01
N SER A 59 -2.09 -14.14 -6.95
CA SER A 59 -1.53 -13.61 -5.70
C SER A 59 -2.61 -13.21 -4.69
N LEU A 60 -3.79 -12.76 -5.15
CA LEU A 60 -4.95 -12.48 -4.30
C LEU A 60 -5.48 -13.73 -3.56
N ARG A 61 -5.13 -14.95 -3.97
CA ARG A 61 -5.50 -16.18 -3.25
C ARG A 61 -4.49 -16.60 -2.19
N SER A 62 -3.32 -15.95 -2.11
CA SER A 62 -2.21 -16.41 -1.28
C SER A 62 -1.42 -15.25 -0.67
N PHE A 63 -2.12 -14.26 -0.12
CA PHE A 63 -1.49 -13.13 0.56
C PHE A 63 -1.91 -13.06 2.04
N ALA A 64 -1.07 -12.45 2.85
CA ALA A 64 -1.39 -12.03 4.20
C ALA A 64 -1.49 -10.50 4.25
N VAL A 65 -2.43 -9.99 5.04
CA VAL A 65 -2.48 -8.58 5.40
C VAL A 65 -1.42 -8.34 6.46
N LEU A 66 -0.48 -7.43 6.20
CA LEU A 66 0.49 -6.99 7.19
C LEU A 66 -0.22 -5.95 8.05
N ASP A 67 -0.50 -6.31 9.28
CA ASP A 67 -1.11 -5.42 10.26
C ASP A 67 -0.05 -4.43 10.76
N ASP A 68 -0.35 -3.14 10.66
CA ASP A 68 0.53 -2.04 11.09
C ASP A 68 0.31 -1.74 12.59
N SER A 69 -0.10 -2.73 13.39
CA SER A 69 -0.38 -2.54 14.81
C SER A 69 0.88 -2.36 15.68
N ASP A 70 2.05 -2.22 15.08
CA ASP A 70 3.28 -1.90 15.81
C ASP A 70 3.61 -0.40 15.88
N GLU A 71 2.88 0.49 15.21
CA GLU A 71 3.17 1.95 15.23
C GLU A 71 2.22 2.75 16.14
N ASP A 72 1.99 2.29 17.38
CA ASP A 72 1.44 3.13 18.47
C ASP A 72 2.35 3.13 19.70
N THR A 73 3.68 3.22 19.55
CA THR A 73 4.59 3.60 20.67
C THR A 73 5.81 4.41 20.22
N ALA A 74 5.69 5.18 19.14
CA ALA A 74 6.69 6.22 18.82
C ALA A 74 6.00 7.55 18.57
N ARG A 75 5.25 8.03 19.56
CA ARG A 75 5.14 9.48 19.77
C ARG A 75 6.54 9.98 20.10
N ASP A 76 7.36 10.23 19.09
CA ASP A 76 8.51 11.12 19.20
C ASP A 76 7.93 12.54 19.22
N PRO A 77 7.83 13.21 20.38
CA PRO A 77 7.42 14.60 20.37
C PRO A 77 8.57 15.37 19.70
N LEU A 78 8.35 15.81 18.46
CA LEU A 78 9.30 16.66 17.75
C LEU A 78 9.78 17.76 18.71
N PRO A 79 11.10 17.94 18.88
CA PRO A 79 11.60 19.07 19.66
C PRO A 79 11.16 20.38 18.98
N PRO A 80 10.68 21.37 19.75
CA PRO A 80 10.18 22.62 19.18
C PRO A 80 11.29 23.36 18.45
N LEU A 81 11.12 23.58 17.14
CA LEU A 81 12.00 24.37 16.29
C LEU A 81 11.68 25.87 16.45
N MET A 82 12.02 26.45 17.61
CA MET A 82 12.08 27.90 17.75
C MET A 82 13.48 28.33 18.16
N PRO A 83 14.15 29.23 17.40
CA PRO A 83 15.34 29.89 17.90
C PRO A 83 14.97 30.77 19.08
N GLN A 84 15.70 30.61 20.18
CA GLN A 84 15.64 31.52 21.33
C GLN A 84 16.36 32.80 20.89
N THR A 85 15.61 33.85 20.61
CA THR A 85 16.14 35.23 20.56
C THR A 85 16.37 35.74 21.96
#